data_AF-W6YEU6-F1
#
_entry.id   AF-W6YEU6-F1
#
_cell.length_a   1.000
_cell.length_b   1.000
_cell.length_c   1.000
_cell.angle_alpha   90.00
_cell.angle_beta   90.00
_cell.angle_gamma   90.00
#
_symmetry.space_group_name_H-M   'P 1'
#
loop_
_entity.id
_entity.type
_entity.pdbx_description
1 polymer ?
#
loop_
_entity_poly.entity_id
_entity_poly.type
_entity_poly.pdbx_seq_one_letter_code
_entity_poly.pdbx_strand_id
1 'polypeptide(L)'
;MYSQAASEQLPVPFRTAPLKTSNPDGTVQPEVSLLPATFRRNYMIEPVTADIGAFLDIELNVSRLNEIHNWLWLVGLPTAPRPLHYQIVKGREIMVTEQLDLHLIWSSSKSSSILIKPLPRFLFCPVFWQTEICPRQHVYKTALGFLLSYVALIEREVDYNLAIFHGLIPKEITWAGWSALVSDIICTLPQVAPFNSALAPSVDIMEGHIGVNQRFIYGELRLGRLNWIYRLVMGEIRGYLSGCTTYGSFMRENINSLITWFAYTTIVLSAMQVGLSTQSLGDNHSFSMASFVFSVFSILAPLACILVITAIMAVMIIINLVRTLRIRKQKRNRGVKV
;
A
#
# COMPACT_ATOMS: atom_id res chain seq x y z
N MET A 1 -25.57 -39.38 -21.78
CA MET A 1 -25.27 -37.99 -22.16
C MET A 1 -24.67 -37.30 -20.95
N TYR A 2 -23.33 -37.36 -20.82
CA TYR A 2 -22.61 -36.58 -19.82
C TYR A 2 -22.43 -35.17 -20.39
N SER A 3 -23.21 -34.22 -19.86
CA SER A 3 -23.03 -32.80 -20.13
C SER A 3 -21.67 -32.39 -19.56
N GLN A 4 -20.72 -32.07 -20.43
CA GLN A 4 -19.48 -31.40 -20.03
C GLN A 4 -19.88 -30.06 -19.41
N ALA A 5 -19.69 -29.92 -18.10
CA ALA A 5 -19.64 -28.61 -17.47
C ALA A 5 -18.46 -27.86 -18.11
N ALA A 6 -18.77 -26.98 -19.07
CA ALA A 6 -17.80 -26.05 -19.60
C ALA A 6 -17.23 -25.28 -18.40
N SER A 7 -15.93 -25.42 -18.15
CA SER A 7 -15.23 -24.57 -17.20
C SER A 7 -15.52 -23.13 -17.60
N GLU A 8 -16.30 -22.41 -16.79
CA GLU A 8 -16.74 -21.06 -17.05
C GLU A 8 -15.50 -20.15 -17.05
N GLN A 9 -14.93 -19.93 -18.25
CA GLN A 9 -13.70 -19.14 -18.39
C GLN A 9 -14.01 -17.68 -18.10
N LEU A 10 -13.21 -17.06 -17.23
CA LEU A 10 -13.35 -15.65 -16.90
C LEU A 10 -13.23 -14.79 -18.16
N PRO A 11 -14.13 -13.81 -18.36
CA PRO A 11 -14.14 -13.00 -19.58
C PRO A 11 -12.96 -12.03 -19.59
N VAL A 12 -12.38 -11.81 -20.76
CA VAL A 12 -11.37 -10.77 -20.97
C VAL A 12 -12.04 -9.40 -20.79
N PRO A 13 -11.46 -8.48 -20.00
CA PRO A 13 -12.13 -7.22 -19.64
C PRO A 13 -12.24 -6.20 -20.78
N PHE A 14 -11.45 -6.34 -21.86
CA PHE A 14 -11.47 -5.43 -23.00
C PHE A 14 -10.98 -6.12 -24.27
N ARG A 15 -11.36 -5.61 -25.45
CA ARG A 15 -10.88 -6.12 -26.75
C ARG A 15 -9.89 -5.17 -27.41
N THR A 16 -9.95 -3.89 -27.08
CA THR A 16 -9.01 -2.87 -27.57
C THR A 16 -7.59 -3.17 -27.08
N ALA A 17 -6.65 -3.36 -28.00
CA ALA A 17 -5.22 -3.41 -27.70
C ALA A 17 -4.61 -2.02 -27.95
N PRO A 18 -4.45 -1.15 -26.92
CA PRO A 18 -3.96 0.21 -27.11
C PRO A 18 -2.49 0.26 -27.52
N LEU A 19 -1.73 -0.80 -27.20
CA LEU A 19 -0.38 -1.00 -27.71
C LEU A 19 -0.50 -1.62 -29.10
N LYS A 20 -0.14 -0.87 -30.15
CA LYS A 20 -0.11 -1.38 -31.52
C LYS A 20 0.90 -2.52 -31.61
N THR A 21 0.41 -3.73 -31.76
CA THR A 21 1.17 -4.88 -32.26
C THR A 21 0.81 -5.03 -33.75
N SER A 22 1.47 -4.33 -34.67
CA SER A 22 1.24 -4.51 -36.12
C SER A 22 2.51 -5.06 -36.77
N ASN A 23 2.48 -6.14 -37.57
CA ASN A 23 1.90 -6.16 -38.93
C ASN A 23 1.53 -7.58 -39.47
N PRO A 24 0.94 -7.72 -40.69
CA PRO A 24 0.13 -8.87 -41.17
C PRO A 24 0.88 -10.15 -41.63
N ASP A 25 2.17 -10.30 -41.31
CA ASP A 25 3.00 -11.44 -41.78
C ASP A 25 3.27 -12.50 -40.70
N GLY A 26 2.33 -12.69 -39.77
CA GLY A 26 2.23 -13.93 -38.97
C GLY A 26 3.33 -14.20 -37.92
N THR A 27 4.37 -13.38 -37.83
CA THR A 27 5.42 -13.53 -36.79
C THR A 27 6.02 -12.18 -36.41
N VAL A 28 5.54 -11.53 -35.33
CA VAL A 28 6.19 -10.32 -34.79
C VAL A 28 6.13 -10.29 -33.26
N GLN A 29 7.32 -10.17 -32.64
CA GLN A 29 7.51 -9.80 -31.25
C GLN A 29 7.37 -8.28 -31.09
N PRO A 30 6.85 -7.78 -29.95
CA PRO A 30 6.66 -6.35 -29.73
C PRO A 30 8.01 -5.60 -29.73
N GLU A 31 8.05 -4.37 -30.26
CA GLU A 31 9.25 -3.49 -30.33
C GLU A 31 9.93 -3.29 -28.96
N VAL A 32 9.12 -3.37 -27.90
CA VAL A 32 9.56 -3.49 -26.52
C VAL A 32 8.86 -4.72 -25.93
N SER A 33 9.57 -5.54 -25.15
CA SER A 33 9.00 -6.73 -24.50
C SER A 33 7.75 -6.38 -23.67
N LEU A 34 6.74 -7.25 -23.70
CA LEU A 34 5.57 -7.14 -22.81
C LEU A 34 5.91 -7.51 -21.36
N LEU A 35 6.85 -8.44 -21.19
CA LEU A 35 7.25 -8.98 -19.90
C LEU A 35 8.59 -8.39 -19.45
N PRO A 36 8.79 -8.19 -18.14
CA PRO A 36 10.08 -7.79 -17.62
C PRO A 36 11.13 -8.91 -17.79
N ALA A 37 12.41 -8.54 -17.71
CA ALA A 37 13.50 -9.48 -17.96
C ALA A 37 13.61 -10.57 -16.87
N THR A 38 13.48 -10.17 -15.61
CA THR A 38 13.67 -11.07 -14.46
C THR A 38 12.71 -10.73 -13.33
N PHE A 39 12.47 -11.70 -12.47
CA PHE A 39 11.76 -11.52 -11.21
C PHE A 39 12.52 -12.18 -10.07
N ARG A 40 12.16 -11.84 -8.83
CA ARG A 40 12.83 -12.35 -7.63
C ARG A 40 11.91 -13.25 -6.82
N ARG A 41 12.37 -14.47 -6.56
CA ARG A 41 11.71 -15.45 -5.71
C ARG A 41 12.72 -16.01 -4.71
N ASN A 42 12.42 -15.99 -3.41
CA ASN A 42 13.28 -16.57 -2.37
C ASN A 42 14.76 -16.12 -2.41
N TYR A 43 15.00 -14.83 -2.65
CA TYR A 43 16.33 -14.22 -2.82
C TYR A 43 17.13 -14.66 -4.06
N MET A 44 16.50 -15.40 -4.98
CA MET A 44 17.05 -15.78 -6.28
C MET A 44 16.48 -14.87 -7.37
N ILE A 45 17.26 -14.66 -8.43
CA ILE A 45 16.85 -13.93 -9.64
C ILE A 45 16.60 -14.97 -10.72
N GLU A 46 15.40 -14.96 -11.28
CA GLU A 46 14.95 -15.92 -12.31
C GLU A 46 14.42 -15.14 -13.54
N PRO A 47 14.64 -15.64 -14.76
CA PRO A 47 14.06 -15.05 -15.95
C PRO A 47 12.55 -15.29 -15.98
N VAL A 48 11.77 -14.27 -16.36
CA VAL A 48 10.29 -14.36 -16.36
C VAL A 48 9.78 -15.44 -17.32
N THR A 49 10.49 -15.64 -18.43
CA THR A 49 10.15 -16.65 -19.44
C THR A 49 10.25 -18.09 -18.93
N ALA A 50 10.95 -18.34 -17.82
CA ALA A 50 11.03 -19.67 -17.23
C ALA A 50 9.75 -20.07 -16.48
N ASP A 51 9.09 -19.11 -15.81
CA ASP A 51 7.88 -19.36 -15.03
C ASP A 51 7.02 -18.09 -14.93
N ILE A 52 6.18 -17.87 -15.96
CA ILE A 52 5.21 -16.77 -16.02
C ILE A 52 4.17 -16.90 -14.90
N GLY A 53 3.90 -18.15 -14.50
CA GLY A 53 3.02 -18.50 -13.39
C GLY A 53 3.46 -17.82 -12.09
N ALA A 54 4.63 -18.21 -11.61
CA ALA A 54 5.24 -17.70 -10.39
C ALA A 54 5.56 -16.20 -10.47
N PHE A 55 5.94 -15.70 -11.66
CA PHE A 55 6.10 -14.26 -11.86
C PHE A 55 4.82 -13.51 -11.53
N LEU A 56 3.67 -13.89 -12.12
CA LEU A 56 2.41 -13.20 -11.89
C LEU A 56 1.93 -13.28 -10.42
N ASP A 57 2.18 -14.40 -9.74
CA ASP A 57 1.84 -14.54 -8.32
C ASP A 57 2.65 -13.62 -7.40
N ILE A 58 3.87 -13.25 -7.81
CA ILE A 58 4.72 -12.30 -7.09
C ILE A 58 4.39 -10.87 -7.50
N GLU A 59 4.24 -10.63 -8.80
CA GLU A 59 4.02 -9.32 -9.42
C GLU A 59 2.68 -8.70 -8.99
N LEU A 60 1.65 -9.54 -8.87
CA LEU A 60 0.30 -9.19 -8.44
C LEU A 60 0.02 -9.64 -7.00
N ASN A 61 1.05 -9.77 -6.16
CA ASN A 61 0.85 -10.15 -4.77
C ASN A 61 0.30 -8.99 -3.93
N VAL A 62 -0.88 -9.19 -3.33
CA VAL A 62 -1.50 -8.26 -2.37
C VAL A 62 -1.85 -8.94 -1.03
N SER A 63 -1.28 -10.11 -0.77
CA SER A 63 -1.64 -10.97 0.37
C SER A 63 -1.49 -10.24 1.72
N ARG A 64 -0.43 -9.44 1.85
CA ARG A 64 -0.14 -8.60 3.02
C ARG A 64 -1.29 -7.64 3.36
N LEU A 65 -1.93 -7.04 2.36
CA LEU A 65 -3.07 -6.14 2.59
C LEU A 65 -4.36 -6.91 2.87
N ASN A 66 -4.51 -8.10 2.28
CA ASN A 66 -5.68 -8.95 2.50
C ASN A 66 -5.71 -9.52 3.92
N GLU A 67 -4.56 -9.85 4.52
CA GLU A 67 -4.47 -10.31 5.91
C GLU A 67 -5.04 -9.31 6.92
N ILE A 68 -4.90 -8.02 6.65
CA ILE A 68 -5.38 -6.94 7.51
C ILE A 68 -6.66 -6.28 6.99
N HIS A 69 -7.39 -6.92 6.07
CA HIS A 69 -8.56 -6.32 5.40
C HIS A 69 -9.57 -5.72 6.38
N ASN A 70 -9.84 -6.42 7.49
CA ASN A 70 -10.76 -5.99 8.55
C ASN A 70 -10.35 -4.68 9.25
N TRP A 71 -9.09 -4.24 9.10
CA TRP A 71 -8.56 -3.02 9.68
C TRP A 71 -8.36 -1.90 8.64
N LEU A 72 -8.57 -2.18 7.34
CA LEU A 72 -8.31 -1.20 6.26
C LEU A 72 -9.22 0.03 6.34
N TRP A 73 -10.40 -0.08 6.95
CA TRP A 73 -11.29 1.07 7.21
C TRP A 73 -10.64 2.14 8.11
N LEU A 74 -9.70 1.77 8.99
CA LEU A 74 -8.91 2.73 9.74
C LEU A 74 -7.87 3.43 8.86
N VAL A 75 -7.39 2.76 7.81
CA VAL A 75 -6.27 3.21 6.97
C VAL A 75 -6.74 4.16 5.88
N GLY A 76 -7.85 3.84 5.23
CA GLY A 76 -8.39 4.56 4.08
C GLY A 76 -9.91 4.46 3.99
N LEU A 77 -10.49 5.33 3.17
CA LEU A 77 -11.93 5.30 2.89
C LEU A 77 -12.18 4.26 1.75
N PRO A 78 -13.26 3.46 1.81
CA PRO A 78 -13.61 2.51 0.76
C PRO A 78 -14.21 3.25 -0.45
N THR A 79 -13.36 4.02 -1.13
CA THR A 79 -13.71 4.80 -2.33
C THR A 79 -12.62 4.66 -3.36
N ALA A 80 -12.97 4.96 -4.62
CA ALA A 80 -12.00 5.03 -5.72
C ALA A 80 -10.82 5.95 -5.36
N PRO A 81 -9.61 5.67 -5.89
CA PRO A 81 -8.52 6.61 -5.80
C PRO A 81 -8.87 7.92 -6.50
N ARG A 82 -8.35 9.03 -6.01
CA ARG A 82 -8.55 10.33 -6.64
C ARG A 82 -7.64 10.48 -7.87
N PRO A 83 -8.06 11.22 -8.91
CA PRO A 83 -7.30 11.39 -10.13
C PRO A 83 -5.92 12.04 -9.90
N LEU A 84 -4.98 11.81 -10.82
CA LEU A 84 -3.57 12.20 -10.69
C LEU A 84 -3.35 13.70 -10.45
N HIS A 85 -4.04 14.56 -11.21
CA HIS A 85 -3.97 16.01 -11.04
C HIS A 85 -4.37 16.42 -9.63
N TYR A 86 -5.35 15.73 -9.04
CA TYR A 86 -5.83 16.03 -7.69
C TYR A 86 -4.85 15.54 -6.61
N GLN A 87 -4.02 14.53 -6.91
CA GLN A 87 -2.90 14.16 -6.04
C GLN A 87 -1.91 15.32 -5.91
N ILE A 88 -1.61 15.99 -7.03
CA ILE A 88 -0.72 17.17 -7.05
C ILE A 88 -1.34 18.34 -6.28
N VAL A 89 -2.65 18.58 -6.43
CA VAL A 89 -3.38 19.60 -5.64
C VAL A 89 -3.28 19.35 -4.13
N LYS A 90 -3.22 18.08 -3.71
CA LYS A 90 -2.97 17.69 -2.31
C LYS A 90 -1.52 17.86 -1.87
N GLY A 91 -0.65 18.40 -2.72
CA GLY A 91 0.77 18.52 -2.49
C GLY A 91 1.48 17.16 -2.43
N ARG A 92 0.91 16.11 -3.04
CA ARG A 92 1.53 14.78 -3.06
C ARG A 92 2.45 14.63 -4.26
N GLU A 93 3.70 14.29 -3.98
CA GLU A 93 4.67 13.85 -4.97
C GLU A 93 4.35 12.41 -5.43
N ILE A 94 4.31 12.17 -6.73
CA ILE A 94 4.06 10.84 -7.31
C ILE A 94 5.38 10.09 -7.37
N MET A 95 5.49 9.00 -6.60
CA MET A 95 6.68 8.15 -6.54
C MET A 95 6.38 6.77 -7.13
N VAL A 96 7.22 6.33 -8.06
CA VAL A 96 7.08 5.04 -8.73
C VAL A 96 7.53 3.89 -7.82
N THR A 97 6.75 2.80 -7.78
CA THR A 97 7.09 1.55 -7.07
C THR A 97 6.78 0.34 -7.94
N GLU A 98 7.57 -0.72 -7.89
CA GLU A 98 7.25 -1.96 -8.63
C GLU A 98 6.39 -2.93 -7.81
N GLN A 99 6.20 -2.71 -6.51
CA GLN A 99 5.39 -3.62 -5.69
C GLN A 99 3.91 -3.23 -5.71
N LEU A 100 3.03 -4.18 -6.05
CA LEU A 100 1.59 -3.90 -6.15
C LEU A 100 0.95 -3.62 -4.78
N ASP A 101 1.43 -4.26 -3.73
CA ASP A 101 1.00 -4.02 -2.35
C ASP A 101 1.33 -2.59 -1.87
N LEU A 102 2.23 -1.87 -2.55
CA LEU A 102 2.55 -0.46 -2.28
C LEU A 102 1.75 0.54 -3.14
N HIS A 103 1.04 0.08 -4.16
CA HIS A 103 0.25 0.95 -5.04
C HIS A 103 -0.83 1.70 -4.24
N LEU A 104 -0.94 3.02 -4.44
CA LEU A 104 -1.85 3.97 -3.77
C LEU A 104 -1.64 4.15 -2.26
N ILE A 105 -0.47 3.77 -1.75
CA ILE A 105 -0.08 4.08 -0.38
C ILE A 105 0.57 5.44 -0.34
N TRP A 106 0.11 6.31 0.56
CA TRP A 106 0.68 7.65 0.73
C TRP A 106 1.20 7.90 2.15
N SER A 107 2.24 8.72 2.25
CA SER A 107 2.90 9.11 3.50
C SER A 107 2.92 10.62 3.65
N SER A 108 2.95 11.11 4.90
CA SER A 108 3.04 12.53 5.24
C SER A 108 4.27 12.89 6.08
N SER A 109 5.15 11.92 6.36
CA SER A 109 6.19 12.02 7.39
C SER A 109 7.44 12.83 6.98
N LYS A 110 7.70 13.01 5.67
CA LYS A 110 8.87 13.78 5.17
C LYS A 110 8.50 14.68 4.00
N SER A 111 8.12 14.05 2.89
CA SER A 111 7.43 14.65 1.76
C SER A 111 6.07 13.98 1.70
N SER A 112 5.01 14.75 1.45
CA SER A 112 3.71 14.16 1.15
C SER A 112 3.88 13.45 -0.18
N SER A 113 3.93 12.12 -0.17
CA SER A 113 4.18 11.34 -1.39
C SER A 113 3.21 10.17 -1.48
N ILE A 114 2.82 9.84 -2.71
CA ILE A 114 1.98 8.70 -3.04
C ILE A 114 2.77 7.72 -3.90
N LEU A 115 2.82 6.47 -3.47
CA LEU A 115 3.46 5.38 -4.19
C LEU A 115 2.48 4.84 -5.23
N ILE A 116 2.86 4.88 -6.49
CA ILE A 116 2.03 4.36 -7.59
C ILE A 116 2.86 3.37 -8.39
N LYS A 117 2.34 2.14 -8.48
CA LYS A 117 2.88 1.12 -9.39
C LYS A 117 2.52 1.41 -10.84
N PRO A 118 3.50 1.54 -11.78
CA PRO A 118 3.26 1.67 -13.21
C PRO A 118 2.42 0.52 -13.74
N LEU A 119 1.55 0.79 -14.70
CA LEU A 119 0.70 -0.23 -15.29
C LEU A 119 1.54 -1.08 -16.28
N PRO A 120 1.78 -2.38 -16.01
CA PRO A 120 2.65 -3.20 -16.83
C PRO A 120 2.10 -3.40 -18.24
N ARG A 121 3.00 -3.50 -19.22
CA ARG A 121 2.66 -3.61 -20.65
C ARG A 121 1.79 -4.83 -20.97
N PHE A 122 2.03 -5.95 -20.30
CA PHE A 122 1.23 -7.18 -20.47
C PHE A 122 -0.24 -7.01 -20.08
N LEU A 123 -0.59 -6.08 -19.18
CA LEU A 123 -1.98 -5.81 -18.80
C LEU A 123 -2.78 -5.08 -19.88
N PHE A 124 -2.13 -4.57 -20.93
CA PHE A 124 -2.78 -3.96 -22.09
C PHE A 124 -2.98 -4.93 -23.26
N CYS A 125 -2.62 -6.21 -23.11
CA CYS A 125 -2.70 -7.21 -24.18
C CYS A 125 -3.88 -8.18 -23.93
N PRO A 126 -4.98 -8.12 -24.72
CA PRO A 126 -6.13 -9.01 -24.53
C PRO A 126 -5.77 -10.50 -24.62
N VAL A 127 -4.83 -10.85 -25.51
CA VAL A 127 -4.35 -12.23 -25.67
C VAL A 127 -3.68 -12.73 -24.39
N PHE A 128 -2.85 -11.88 -23.75
CA PHE A 128 -2.19 -12.23 -22.49
C PHE A 128 -3.20 -12.44 -21.36
N TRP A 129 -4.28 -11.64 -21.33
CA TRP A 129 -5.38 -11.87 -20.40
C TRP A 129 -5.98 -13.25 -20.60
N GLN A 130 -6.32 -13.62 -21.84
CA GLN A 130 -6.93 -14.90 -22.15
C GLN A 130 -6.03 -16.10 -21.80
N THR A 131 -4.73 -16.02 -22.08
CA THR A 131 -3.80 -17.15 -21.92
C THR A 131 -3.25 -17.29 -20.51
N GLU A 132 -2.90 -16.18 -19.84
CA GLU A 132 -2.15 -16.21 -18.58
C GLU A 132 -2.96 -15.79 -17.36
N ILE A 133 -3.93 -14.88 -17.50
CA ILE A 133 -4.66 -14.27 -16.38
C ILE A 133 -6.02 -14.93 -16.14
N CYS A 134 -6.86 -15.04 -17.18
CA CYS A 134 -8.20 -15.61 -17.11
C CYS A 134 -8.26 -17.04 -16.56
N PRO A 135 -7.28 -17.94 -16.82
CA PRO A 135 -7.27 -19.26 -16.19
C PRO A 135 -7.06 -19.22 -14.66
N ARG A 136 -6.56 -18.11 -14.11
CA ARG A 136 -6.18 -17.97 -12.70
C ARG A 136 -7.04 -16.92 -12.00
N GLN A 137 -8.06 -17.39 -11.31
CA GLN A 137 -9.07 -16.51 -10.70
C GLN A 137 -8.49 -15.46 -9.74
N HIS A 138 -7.54 -15.80 -8.86
CA HIS A 138 -6.96 -14.83 -7.92
C HIS A 138 -6.12 -13.75 -8.63
N VAL A 139 -5.39 -14.13 -9.68
CA VAL A 139 -4.62 -13.22 -10.53
C VAL A 139 -5.57 -12.30 -11.27
N TYR A 140 -6.62 -12.84 -11.88
CA TYR A 140 -7.65 -12.08 -12.58
C TYR A 140 -8.29 -11.00 -11.71
N LYS A 141 -8.80 -11.38 -10.52
CA LYS A 141 -9.44 -10.44 -9.59
C LYS A 141 -8.52 -9.29 -9.17
N THR A 142 -7.23 -9.58 -9.08
CA THR A 142 -6.21 -8.61 -8.64
C THR A 142 -5.78 -7.71 -9.80
N ALA A 143 -5.51 -8.28 -10.98
CA ALA A 143 -5.19 -7.55 -12.20
C ALA A 143 -6.34 -6.61 -12.60
N LEU A 144 -7.58 -7.08 -12.48
CA LEU A 144 -8.75 -6.26 -12.78
C LEU A 144 -8.89 -5.07 -11.83
N GLY A 145 -8.72 -5.29 -10.52
CA GLY A 145 -8.73 -4.20 -9.55
C GLY A 145 -7.63 -3.17 -9.77
N PHE A 146 -6.46 -3.65 -10.19
CA PHE A 146 -5.35 -2.78 -10.54
C PHE A 146 -5.60 -1.97 -11.82
N LEU A 147 -6.25 -2.57 -12.82
CA LEU A 147 -6.65 -1.84 -14.02
C LEU A 147 -7.70 -0.77 -13.69
N LEU A 148 -8.69 -1.10 -12.86
CA LEU A 148 -9.74 -0.18 -12.42
C LEU A 148 -9.20 0.97 -11.56
N SER A 149 -8.15 0.76 -10.77
CA SER A 149 -7.51 1.86 -10.04
C SER A 149 -6.91 2.89 -10.99
N TYR A 150 -6.37 2.45 -12.14
CA TYR A 150 -5.88 3.32 -13.20
C TYR A 150 -6.99 4.06 -13.96
N VAL A 151 -8.14 3.41 -14.19
CA VAL A 151 -9.34 4.07 -14.74
C VAL A 151 -9.75 5.25 -13.87
N ALA A 152 -9.69 5.10 -12.54
CA ALA A 152 -10.01 6.18 -11.60
C ALA A 152 -8.87 7.23 -11.45
N LEU A 153 -7.62 6.85 -11.68
CA LEU A 153 -6.47 7.78 -11.65
C LEU A 153 -6.40 8.69 -12.88
N ILE A 154 -6.77 8.16 -14.06
CA ILE A 154 -6.65 8.84 -15.36
C ILE A 154 -8.05 9.18 -15.89
N GLU A 155 -8.65 10.23 -15.32
CA GLU A 155 -9.99 10.70 -15.69
C GLU A 155 -9.96 11.65 -16.89
N ARG A 156 -8.94 12.52 -16.96
CA ARG A 156 -8.86 13.60 -17.96
C ARG A 156 -7.57 13.53 -18.76
N GLU A 157 -7.53 14.26 -19.86
CA GLU A 157 -6.33 14.38 -20.69
C GLU A 157 -5.13 14.94 -19.91
N VAL A 158 -5.37 15.84 -18.94
CA VAL A 158 -4.33 16.33 -18.02
C VAL A 158 -3.75 15.19 -17.18
N ASP A 159 -4.58 14.28 -16.67
CA ASP A 159 -4.13 13.11 -15.92
C ASP A 159 -3.34 12.15 -16.80
N TYR A 160 -3.77 11.98 -18.05
CA TYR A 160 -3.04 11.18 -19.03
C TYR A 160 -1.64 11.75 -19.27
N ASN A 161 -1.53 13.07 -19.49
CA ASN A 161 -0.23 13.72 -19.67
C ASN A 161 0.66 13.58 -18.42
N LEU A 162 0.09 13.65 -17.22
CA LEU A 162 0.80 13.37 -15.96
C LEU A 162 1.24 11.91 -15.86
N ALA A 163 0.39 10.96 -16.25
CA ALA A 163 0.72 9.55 -16.24
C ALA A 163 1.91 9.25 -17.18
N ILE A 164 1.94 9.86 -18.37
CA ILE A 164 3.03 9.76 -19.32
C ILE A 164 4.31 10.42 -18.77
N PHE A 165 4.19 11.61 -18.18
CA PHE A 165 5.31 12.35 -17.59
C PHE A 165 6.00 11.56 -16.47
N HIS A 166 5.22 10.94 -15.59
CA HIS A 166 5.73 10.12 -14.48
C HIS A 166 6.07 8.68 -14.89
N GLY A 167 5.87 8.29 -16.15
CA GLY A 167 6.14 6.93 -16.63
C GLY A 167 5.21 5.87 -16.04
N LEU A 168 3.99 6.26 -15.63
CA LEU A 168 3.00 5.36 -15.04
C LEU A 168 2.30 4.48 -16.07
N ILE A 169 2.28 4.91 -17.33
CA ILE A 169 1.78 4.14 -18.48
C ILE A 169 2.79 4.24 -19.64
N PRO A 170 2.80 3.27 -20.56
CA PRO A 170 3.65 3.31 -21.75
C PRO A 170 3.37 4.54 -22.62
N LYS A 171 4.42 5.17 -23.16
CA LYS A 171 4.33 6.40 -23.97
C LYS A 171 3.63 6.21 -25.32
N GLU A 172 3.54 4.95 -25.76
CA GLU A 172 2.95 4.52 -27.01
C GLU A 172 1.42 4.56 -26.97
N ILE A 173 0.83 4.57 -25.76
CA ILE A 173 -0.61 4.65 -25.58
C ILE A 173 -1.03 6.10 -25.77
N THR A 174 -1.90 6.37 -26.75
CA THR A 174 -2.49 7.70 -26.97
C THR A 174 -3.70 7.92 -26.07
N TRP A 175 -4.09 9.18 -25.86
CA TRP A 175 -5.33 9.51 -25.14
C TRP A 175 -6.58 8.85 -25.76
N ALA A 176 -6.66 8.80 -27.08
CA ALA A 176 -7.75 8.11 -27.79
C ALA A 176 -7.72 6.59 -27.53
N GLY A 177 -6.54 5.96 -27.52
CA GLY A 177 -6.37 4.56 -27.20
C GLY A 177 -6.73 4.23 -25.74
N TRP A 178 -6.34 5.10 -24.81
CA TRP A 178 -6.75 5.01 -23.41
C TRP A 178 -8.27 5.12 -23.25
N SER A 179 -8.88 6.13 -23.88
CA SER A 179 -10.34 6.34 -23.82
C SER A 179 -11.13 5.16 -24.38
N ALA A 180 -10.68 4.58 -25.49
CA ALA A 180 -11.28 3.38 -26.08
C ALA A 180 -11.16 2.16 -25.15
N LEU A 181 -9.98 1.95 -24.54
CA LEU A 181 -9.78 0.88 -23.56
C LEU A 181 -10.71 1.05 -22.34
N VAL A 182 -10.79 2.26 -21.78
CA VAL A 182 -11.68 2.54 -20.63
C VAL A 182 -13.15 2.28 -21.00
N SER A 183 -13.58 2.72 -22.18
CA SER A 183 -14.93 2.46 -22.69
C SER A 183 -15.22 0.97 -22.80
N ASP A 184 -14.28 0.18 -23.35
CA ASP A 184 -14.41 -1.27 -23.45
C ASP A 184 -14.54 -1.93 -22.08
N ILE A 185 -13.72 -1.53 -21.10
CA ILE A 185 -13.74 -2.08 -19.74
C ILE A 185 -15.10 -1.82 -19.09
N ILE A 186 -15.60 -0.59 -19.17
CA ILE A 186 -16.89 -0.20 -18.56
C ILE A 186 -18.05 -0.93 -19.24
N CYS A 187 -18.04 -1.06 -20.57
CA CYS A 187 -19.08 -1.76 -21.32
C CYS A 187 -19.05 -3.28 -21.11
N THR A 188 -17.88 -3.87 -20.92
CA THR A 188 -17.70 -5.33 -20.74
C THR A 188 -17.96 -5.76 -19.30
N LEU A 189 -17.82 -4.84 -18.34
CA LEU A 189 -18.04 -5.09 -16.91
C LEU A 189 -19.20 -4.26 -16.30
N PRO A 190 -20.45 -4.34 -16.82
CA PRO A 190 -21.59 -3.64 -16.21
C PRO A 190 -21.90 -4.09 -14.77
N GLN A 191 -21.42 -5.28 -14.39
CA GLN A 191 -21.65 -5.93 -13.10
C GLN A 191 -20.42 -5.86 -12.17
N VAL A 192 -19.55 -4.87 -12.31
CA VAL A 192 -18.60 -4.54 -11.23
C VAL A 192 -19.18 -3.32 -10.55
N ALA A 193 -19.84 -3.54 -9.41
CA ALA A 193 -20.41 -2.47 -8.61
C ALA A 193 -19.40 -1.31 -8.50
N PRO A 194 -19.74 -0.09 -8.93
CA PRO A 194 -18.81 1.03 -8.89
C PRO A 194 -18.27 1.17 -7.46
N PHE A 195 -17.02 1.59 -7.34
CA PHE A 195 -16.31 1.91 -6.09
C PHE A 195 -17.13 2.70 -5.05
N ASN A 196 -18.25 3.30 -5.46
CA ASN A 196 -19.14 4.14 -4.66
C ASN A 196 -20.31 3.37 -4.01
N SER A 197 -20.46 2.07 -4.25
CA SER A 197 -21.51 1.22 -3.68
C SER A 197 -21.24 0.74 -2.23
N ALA A 198 -20.18 1.24 -1.58
CA ALA A 198 -19.89 0.94 -0.18
C ALA A 198 -20.89 1.56 0.84
N LEU A 199 -21.92 2.27 0.36
CA LEU A 199 -23.01 2.83 1.16
C LEU A 199 -24.32 2.00 1.08
N ALA A 200 -24.35 0.91 0.31
CA ALA A 200 -25.47 -0.03 0.38
C ALA A 200 -25.26 -0.97 1.59
N PRO A 201 -26.12 -0.90 2.63
CA PRO A 201 -25.97 -1.73 3.81
C PRO A 201 -26.32 -3.19 3.47
N SER A 202 -25.32 -4.07 3.58
CA SER A 202 -25.43 -5.43 4.14
C SER A 202 -26.67 -6.29 3.80
N VAL A 203 -27.14 -6.35 2.55
CA VAL A 203 -28.14 -7.35 2.14
C VAL A 203 -27.83 -7.78 0.70
N ASP A 204 -27.67 -9.09 0.51
CA ASP A 204 -27.55 -9.83 -0.76
C ASP A 204 -26.22 -9.70 -1.55
N ILE A 205 -25.16 -10.32 -1.01
CA ILE A 205 -24.08 -10.88 -1.83
C ILE A 205 -24.68 -12.11 -2.55
N MET A 206 -25.49 -11.85 -3.58
CA MET A 206 -26.10 -12.87 -4.42
C MET A 206 -25.11 -13.31 -5.51
N GLU A 207 -25.06 -14.62 -5.70
CA GLU A 207 -24.26 -15.40 -6.65
C GLU A 207 -24.15 -14.72 -8.03
N GLY A 208 -22.92 -14.41 -8.47
CA GLY A 208 -22.64 -14.06 -9.88
C GLY A 208 -21.78 -12.82 -10.16
N HIS A 209 -21.46 -11.97 -9.18
CA HIS A 209 -20.58 -10.82 -9.42
C HIS A 209 -19.11 -11.24 -9.55
N ILE A 210 -18.46 -10.85 -10.66
CA ILE A 210 -17.01 -10.98 -10.84
C ILE A 210 -16.33 -10.00 -9.88
N GLY A 211 -16.15 -10.43 -8.63
CA GLY A 211 -15.63 -9.59 -7.56
C GLY A 211 -14.14 -9.28 -7.73
N VAL A 212 -13.78 -8.00 -7.65
CA VAL A 212 -12.40 -7.53 -7.58
C VAL A 212 -11.74 -7.97 -6.27
N ASN A 213 -10.41 -8.09 -6.23
CA ASN A 213 -9.68 -8.36 -4.99
C ASN A 213 -9.99 -7.29 -3.91
N GLN A 214 -10.22 -7.75 -2.67
CA GLN A 214 -10.60 -6.93 -1.51
C GLN A 214 -9.68 -5.71 -1.26
N ARG A 215 -8.39 -5.82 -1.59
CA ARG A 215 -7.45 -4.69 -1.53
C ARG A 215 -7.92 -3.47 -2.33
N PHE A 216 -8.57 -3.67 -3.47
CA PHE A 216 -8.99 -2.59 -4.35
C PHE A 216 -10.35 -2.01 -4.01
N ILE A 217 -11.02 -2.45 -2.94
CA ILE A 217 -12.18 -1.72 -2.40
C ILE A 217 -11.74 -0.36 -1.85
N TYR A 218 -10.50 -0.29 -1.36
CA TYR A 218 -9.89 0.93 -0.83
C TYR A 218 -8.93 1.53 -1.87
N GLY A 219 -9.17 2.78 -2.27
CA GLY A 219 -8.28 3.52 -3.14
C GLY A 219 -6.98 3.89 -2.43
N GLU A 220 -6.99 5.02 -1.73
CA GLU A 220 -5.82 5.59 -1.06
C GLU A 220 -5.65 5.10 0.38
N LEU A 221 -4.46 4.59 0.70
CA LEU A 221 -4.15 4.07 2.03
C LEU A 221 -3.08 4.93 2.72
N ARG A 222 -3.32 5.31 3.99
CA ARG A 222 -2.35 6.07 4.80
C ARG A 222 -1.27 5.15 5.37
N LEU A 223 -0.01 5.35 4.96
CA LEU A 223 1.12 4.56 5.45
C LEU A 223 1.29 4.64 6.98
N GLY A 224 1.08 5.82 7.58
CA GLY A 224 1.22 5.99 9.03
C GLY A 224 0.27 5.06 9.82
N ARG A 225 -0.99 4.97 9.41
CA ARG A 225 -2.00 4.11 10.06
C ARG A 225 -1.74 2.64 9.78
N LEU A 226 -1.31 2.33 8.56
CA LEU A 226 -0.93 1.00 8.15
C LEU A 226 0.26 0.46 8.96
N ASN A 227 1.27 1.31 9.21
CA ASN A 227 2.39 0.98 10.08
C ASN A 227 1.95 0.70 11.52
N TRP A 228 0.98 1.44 12.05
CA TRP A 228 0.42 1.19 13.38
C TRP A 228 -0.29 -0.16 13.48
N ILE A 229 -1.12 -0.52 12.49
CA ILE A 229 -1.81 -1.82 12.46
C ILE A 229 -0.79 -2.96 12.42
N TYR A 230 0.22 -2.86 11.56
CA TYR A 230 1.25 -3.89 11.48
C TYR A 230 2.06 -4.04 12.78
N ARG A 231 2.35 -2.93 13.46
CA ARG A 231 3.08 -2.94 14.72
C ARG A 231 2.27 -3.50 15.88
N LEU A 232 0.99 -3.12 15.99
CA LEU A 232 0.14 -3.44 17.14
C LEU A 232 -0.61 -4.77 16.97
N VAL A 233 -1.11 -5.05 15.77
CA VAL A 233 -1.97 -6.21 15.50
C VAL A 233 -1.13 -7.40 15.04
N MET A 234 -0.22 -7.19 14.09
CA MET A 234 0.59 -8.28 13.51
C MET A 234 1.90 -8.53 14.28
N GLY A 235 2.26 -7.65 15.22
CA GLY A 235 3.54 -7.73 15.92
C GLY A 235 4.76 -7.45 15.03
N GLU A 236 4.56 -6.93 13.82
CA GLU A 236 5.63 -6.56 12.90
C GLU A 236 6.20 -5.18 13.28
N ILE A 237 7.24 -5.18 14.10
CA ILE A 237 7.86 -3.97 14.67
C ILE A 237 8.35 -2.99 13.59
N ARG A 238 8.72 -3.48 12.40
CA ARG A 238 9.14 -2.64 11.27
C ARG A 238 7.98 -1.81 10.70
N GLY A 239 6.74 -2.20 10.96
CA GLY A 239 5.56 -1.71 10.26
C GLY A 239 5.50 -2.24 8.82
N TYR A 240 4.54 -1.73 8.06
CA TYR A 240 4.27 -2.15 6.71
C TYR A 240 5.35 -1.73 5.71
N LEU A 241 5.74 -0.45 5.75
CA LEU A 241 6.85 0.08 4.97
C LEU A 241 7.60 1.09 5.85
N SER A 242 8.87 0.81 6.10
CA SER A 242 9.73 1.69 6.88
C SER A 242 10.35 2.76 5.98
N GLY A 243 9.80 3.98 6.01
CA GLY A 243 10.39 5.15 5.34
C GLY A 243 11.68 5.67 6.00
N CYS A 244 12.06 5.09 7.15
CA CYS A 244 13.29 5.35 7.86
C CYS A 244 14.21 4.14 7.68
N THR A 245 15.27 4.32 6.89
CA THR A 245 16.38 3.36 6.78
C THR A 245 17.26 3.40 8.03
N THR A 246 17.22 4.51 8.77
CA THR A 246 18.06 4.77 9.94
C THR A 246 17.20 4.93 11.20
N TYR A 247 17.61 4.26 12.27
CA TYR A 247 17.01 4.38 13.61
C TYR A 247 16.91 5.83 14.10
N GLY A 248 17.87 6.68 13.75
CA GLY A 248 17.92 8.08 14.17
C GLY A 248 16.76 8.94 13.65
N SER A 249 16.24 8.69 12.44
CA SER A 249 15.10 9.46 11.93
C SER A 249 13.79 9.06 12.60
N PHE A 250 13.62 7.79 12.96
CA PHE A 250 12.48 7.33 13.77
C PHE A 250 12.48 7.99 15.16
N MET A 251 13.64 8.07 15.81
CA MET A 251 13.76 8.73 17.12
C MET A 251 13.45 10.23 17.03
N ARG A 252 14.02 10.95 16.06
CA ARG A 252 13.84 12.41 15.93
C ARG A 252 12.36 12.81 15.76
N GLU A 253 11.58 12.04 15.00
CA GLU A 253 10.18 12.34 14.73
C GLU A 253 9.28 12.13 15.96
N ASN A 254 9.56 11.10 16.77
CA ASN A 254 8.81 10.84 18.00
C ASN A 254 9.29 11.70 19.19
N ILE A 255 10.58 12.05 19.23
CA ILE A 255 11.17 12.90 20.28
C ILE A 255 10.53 14.29 20.29
N ASN A 256 10.21 14.87 19.12
CA ASN A 256 9.60 16.20 19.07
C ASN A 256 8.28 16.25 19.83
N SER A 257 7.39 15.27 19.64
CA SER A 257 6.12 15.20 20.36
C SER A 257 6.32 14.98 21.87
N LEU A 258 7.32 14.17 22.26
CA LEU A 258 7.66 13.94 23.66
C LEU A 258 8.20 15.22 24.32
N ILE A 259 9.07 15.97 23.63
CA ILE A 259 9.58 17.26 24.11
C ILE A 259 8.44 18.25 24.34
N THR A 260 7.51 18.37 23.39
CA THR A 260 6.35 19.26 23.53
C THR A 260 5.48 18.87 24.73
N TRP A 261 5.17 17.59 24.88
CA TRP A 261 4.38 17.10 26.02
C TRP A 261 5.10 17.31 27.36
N PHE A 262 6.41 17.05 27.40
CA PHE A 262 7.24 17.29 28.57
C PHE A 262 7.31 18.78 28.94
N ALA A 263 7.48 19.66 27.95
CA ALA A 263 7.48 21.10 28.16
C ALA A 263 6.15 21.59 28.73
N TYR A 264 5.02 21.16 28.16
CA TYR A 264 3.69 21.49 28.67
C TYR A 264 3.50 21.01 30.11
N THR A 265 3.86 19.76 30.39
CA THR A 265 3.77 19.16 31.73
C THR A 265 4.63 19.92 32.75
N THR A 266 5.84 20.35 32.35
CA THR A 266 6.73 21.15 33.19
C THR A 266 6.14 22.53 33.50
N ILE A 267 5.54 23.19 32.50
CA ILE A 267 4.87 24.49 32.70
C ILE A 267 3.72 24.37 33.70
N VAL A 268 2.87 23.34 33.53
CA VAL A 268 1.76 23.09 34.46
C VAL A 268 2.28 22.79 35.86
N LEU A 269 3.35 21.99 35.98
CA LEU A 269 3.99 21.67 37.25
C LEU A 269 4.52 22.92 37.95
N SER A 270 5.20 23.81 37.23
CA SER A 270 5.67 25.09 37.77
C SER A 270 4.52 25.99 38.23
N ALA A 271 3.41 26.05 37.48
CA ALA A 271 2.23 26.81 37.90
C ALA A 271 1.59 26.23 39.17
N MET A 272 1.52 24.90 39.29
CA MET A 272 1.02 24.22 40.50
C MET A 272 1.92 24.49 41.71
N GLN A 273 3.24 24.50 41.53
CA GLN A 273 4.19 24.83 42.60
C GLN A 273 4.00 26.27 43.10
N VAL A 274 3.76 27.22 42.20
CA VAL A 274 3.41 28.59 42.57
C VAL A 274 2.06 28.63 43.30
N GLY A 275 1.05 27.89 42.85
CA GLY A 275 -0.24 27.79 43.53
C GLY A 275 -0.11 27.28 44.97
N LEU A 276 0.69 26.25 45.21
CA LEU A 276 0.96 25.70 46.55
C LEU A 276 1.67 26.68 47.49
N SER A 277 2.40 27.65 46.94
CA SER A 277 3.06 28.70 47.74
C SER A 277 2.12 29.81 48.22
N THR A 278 0.86 29.85 47.73
CA THR A 278 -0.15 30.83 48.15
C THR A 278 -0.99 30.29 49.30
N GLN A 279 -1.36 31.14 50.27
CA GLN A 279 -2.21 30.72 51.41
C GLN A 279 -3.58 30.18 50.96
N SER A 280 -4.21 30.80 49.95
CA SER A 280 -5.55 30.40 49.50
C SER A 280 -5.63 29.00 48.87
N LEU A 281 -4.57 28.55 48.17
CA LEU A 281 -4.55 27.24 47.50
C LEU A 281 -3.69 26.20 48.24
N GLY A 282 -2.65 26.62 48.95
CA GLY A 282 -1.78 25.73 49.74
C GLY A 282 -2.50 25.05 50.89
N ASP A 283 -3.43 25.76 51.54
CA ASP A 283 -4.22 25.22 52.66
C ASP A 283 -5.37 24.30 52.20
N ASN A 284 -5.66 24.24 50.90
CA ASN A 284 -6.68 23.36 50.35
C ASN A 284 -6.13 21.95 50.11
N HIS A 285 -6.57 20.99 50.91
CA HIS A 285 -6.13 19.59 50.85
C HIS A 285 -6.31 18.96 49.46
N SER A 286 -7.41 19.25 48.76
CA SER A 286 -7.67 18.71 47.42
C SER A 286 -6.67 19.21 46.39
N PHE A 287 -6.25 20.49 46.50
CA PHE A 287 -5.26 21.08 45.60
C PHE A 287 -3.84 20.56 45.88
N SER A 288 -3.51 20.36 47.16
CA SER A 288 -2.24 19.76 47.58
C SER A 288 -2.10 18.32 47.08
N MET A 289 -3.14 17.49 47.24
CA MET A 289 -3.14 16.12 46.72
C MET A 289 -3.07 16.05 45.19
N ALA A 290 -3.84 16.90 44.49
CA ALA A 290 -3.78 16.96 43.02
C ALA A 290 -2.37 17.34 42.53
N SER A 291 -1.74 18.32 43.17
CA SER A 291 -0.38 18.77 42.84
C SER A 291 0.67 17.69 43.12
N PHE A 292 0.53 16.94 44.22
CA PHE A 292 1.40 15.81 44.55
C PHE A 292 1.30 14.69 43.51
N VAL A 293 0.07 14.25 43.19
CA VAL A 293 -0.17 13.20 42.19
C VAL A 293 0.35 13.62 40.82
N PHE A 294 0.10 14.86 40.41
CA PHE A 294 0.59 15.39 39.14
C PHE A 294 2.12 15.47 39.10
N SER A 295 2.78 15.82 40.21
CA SER A 295 4.24 15.83 40.33
C SER A 295 4.85 14.44 40.15
N VAL A 296 4.30 13.44 40.85
CA VAL A 296 4.73 12.04 40.75
C VAL A 296 4.53 11.52 39.32
N PHE A 297 3.38 11.82 38.72
CA PHE A 297 3.08 11.48 37.32
C PHE A 297 4.07 12.12 36.34
N SER A 298 4.39 13.41 36.53
CA SER A 298 5.31 14.16 35.67
C SER A 298 6.74 13.62 35.68
N ILE A 299 7.13 12.90 36.73
CA ILE A 299 8.44 12.24 36.84
C ILE A 299 8.39 10.81 36.28
N LEU A 300 7.40 10.02 36.70
CA LEU A 300 7.29 8.61 36.33
C LEU A 300 6.92 8.39 34.86
N ALA A 301 6.03 9.23 34.30
CA ALA A 301 5.55 9.04 32.93
C ALA A 301 6.66 9.20 31.87
N PRO A 302 7.50 10.26 31.88
CA PRO A 302 8.65 10.34 30.97
C PRO A 302 9.62 9.16 31.12
N LEU A 303 9.92 8.75 32.36
CA LEU A 303 10.84 7.64 32.63
C LEU A 303 10.32 6.32 32.06
N ALA A 304 9.03 6.03 32.27
CA ALA A 304 8.37 4.86 31.71
C ALA A 304 8.37 4.90 30.18
N CYS A 305 8.06 6.04 29.56
CA CYS A 305 8.11 6.21 28.11
C CYS A 305 9.52 5.93 27.54
N ILE A 306 10.57 6.46 28.15
CA ILE A 306 11.97 6.21 27.74
C ILE A 306 12.32 4.73 27.86
N LEU A 307 11.93 4.08 28.95
CA LEU A 307 12.18 2.65 29.17
C LEU A 307 11.46 1.78 28.13
N VAL A 308 10.21 2.08 27.81
CA VAL A 308 9.45 1.37 26.77
C VAL A 308 10.08 1.57 25.39
N ILE A 309 10.47 2.79 25.04
CA ILE A 309 11.11 3.08 23.74
C ILE A 309 12.44 2.34 23.61
N THR A 310 13.27 2.34 24.66
CA THR A 310 14.57 1.63 24.65
C THR A 310 14.38 0.11 24.55
N ALA A 311 13.39 -0.45 25.25
CA ALA A 311 13.03 -1.86 25.14
C ALA A 311 12.60 -2.24 23.71
N ILE A 312 11.70 -1.46 23.09
CA ILE A 312 11.27 -1.69 21.69
C ILE A 312 12.46 -1.64 20.73
N MET A 313 13.36 -0.68 20.92
CA MET A 313 14.56 -0.54 20.10
C MET A 313 15.52 -1.73 20.25
N ALA A 314 15.73 -2.21 21.48
CA ALA A 314 16.55 -3.39 21.74
C ALA A 314 15.97 -4.64 21.06
N VAL A 315 14.66 -4.87 21.19
CA VAL A 315 13.97 -5.97 20.52
C VAL A 315 14.11 -5.88 18.99
N MET A 316 13.97 -4.67 18.41
CA MET A 316 14.14 -4.46 16.98
C MET A 316 15.55 -4.80 16.49
N ILE A 317 16.58 -4.40 17.24
CA ILE A 317 17.98 -4.73 16.93
C ILE A 317 18.21 -6.24 16.98
N ILE A 318 17.69 -6.91 18.01
CA ILE A 318 17.81 -8.36 18.17
C ILE A 318 17.15 -9.10 16.99
N ILE A 319 15.92 -8.73 16.62
CA ILE A 319 15.22 -9.37 15.50
C ILE A 319 15.96 -9.16 14.17
N ASN A 320 16.42 -7.94 13.91
CA ASN A 320 17.18 -7.63 12.71
C ASN A 320 18.52 -8.40 12.67
N LEU A 321 19.20 -8.52 13.81
CA LEU A 321 20.44 -9.29 13.94
C LEU A 321 20.18 -10.78 13.68
N VAL A 322 19.16 -11.37 14.32
CA VAL A 322 18.78 -12.77 14.14
C VAL A 322 18.42 -13.05 12.68
N ARG A 323 17.65 -12.18 12.04
CA ARG A 323 17.30 -12.31 10.61
C ARG A 323 18.55 -12.27 9.72
N THR A 324 19.46 -11.34 10.00
CA THR A 324 20.73 -11.22 9.25
C THR A 324 21.60 -12.47 9.42
N LEU A 325 21.73 -12.98 10.64
CA LEU A 325 22.45 -14.22 10.93
C LEU A 325 21.82 -15.44 10.26
N ARG A 326 20.48 -15.54 10.24
CA ARG A 326 19.75 -16.62 9.56
C ARG A 326 19.99 -16.61 8.05
N ILE A 327 19.90 -15.44 7.41
CA ILE A 327 20.18 -15.28 5.98
C ILE A 327 21.64 -15.63 5.68
N ARG A 328 22.59 -15.15 6.50
CA ARG A 328 24.01 -15.48 6.34
C ARG A 328 24.27 -16.98 6.47
N LYS A 329 23.63 -17.66 7.44
CA LYS A 329 23.69 -19.12 7.60
C LYS A 329 23.12 -19.85 6.38
N GLN A 330 21.98 -19.42 5.85
CA GLN A 330 21.38 -20.01 4.65
C GLN A 330 22.28 -19.85 3.40
N LYS A 331 22.89 -18.68 3.21
CA LYS A 331 23.84 -18.45 2.10
C LYS A 331 25.11 -19.28 2.24
N ARG A 332 25.66 -19.39 3.45
CA ARG A 332 26.81 -20.25 3.75
C ARG A 332 26.51 -21.73 3.49
N ASN A 333 25.32 -22.21 3.86
CA ASN A 333 24.88 -23.58 3.59
C ASN A 333 24.69 -23.87 2.09
N ARG A 334 24.54 -22.84 1.24
CA ARG A 334 24.44 -22.95 -0.22
C ARG A 334 25.79 -22.75 -0.93
N GLY A 335 26.91 -22.78 -0.20
CA GLY A 335 28.26 -22.68 -0.78
C GLY A 335 28.69 -21.29 -1.23
N VAL A 336 27.85 -20.26 -1.04
CA VAL A 336 28.22 -18.87 -1.31
C VAL A 336 29.04 -18.37 -0.11
N LYS A 337 30.32 -18.06 -0.31
CA LYS A 337 31.14 -17.38 0.72
C LYS A 337 30.54 -15.98 0.97
N VAL A 338 30.14 -15.71 2.21
CA VAL A 338 29.54 -14.43 2.67
C VAL A 338 30.35 -13.79 3.79
#